data_AF-Q8KNS1-F1
#
_entry.id   AF-Q8KNS1-F1
#
_cell.length_a   1.000
_cell.length_b   1.000
_cell.length_c   1.000
_cell.angle_alpha   90.00
_cell.angle_beta   90.00
_cell.angle_gamma   90.00
#
_symmetry.space_group_name_H-M   'P 1'
#
loop_
_entity.id
_entity.type
_entity.pdbx_description
1 polymer ?
#
loop_
_entity_poly.entity_id
_entity_poly.type
_entity_poly.pdbx_seq_one_letter_code
_entity_poly.pdbx_strand_id
1 'polypeptide(L)'
;MGKMESIVLRKRYHIQYNKDNDYTEEIGIMNKRETRIRILDLQDQHCMGCKHYNGVRTYCMDDCKIGKEIYQLGTGLIFDEKDSKRKVKLKWDSICQQALVLRNKGYTYQKIANQLGCHASSLRKQLNQRGL
;
A
#
# COMPACT_ATOMS: atom_id res chain seq x y z
N MET A 1 -2.29 -13.02 -54.53
CA MET A 1 -3.08 -11.84 -54.11
C MET A 1 -4.02 -12.32 -53.01
N GLY A 2 -3.80 -12.10 -51.72
CA GLY A 2 -3.34 -10.89 -51.02
C GLY A 2 -4.48 -10.56 -50.04
N LYS A 3 -4.33 -10.96 -48.77
CA LYS A 3 -5.34 -10.93 -47.70
C LYS A 3 -5.83 -9.50 -47.46
N MET A 4 -7.14 -9.28 -47.41
CA MET A 4 -7.73 -8.00 -46.98
C MET A 4 -8.07 -8.09 -45.50
N GLU A 5 -7.14 -7.57 -44.68
CA GLU A 5 -7.32 -7.34 -43.26
C GLU A 5 -8.29 -6.17 -43.03
N SER A 6 -9.17 -6.30 -42.04
CA SER A 6 -9.87 -5.16 -41.42
C SER A 6 -9.50 -5.11 -39.95
N ILE A 7 -8.37 -4.45 -39.66
CA ILE A 7 -7.89 -4.14 -38.32
C ILE A 7 -8.63 -2.89 -37.85
N VAL A 8 -9.48 -3.03 -36.83
CA VAL A 8 -10.07 -1.89 -36.11
C VAL A 8 -8.97 -1.23 -35.28
N LEU A 9 -8.69 0.02 -35.63
CA LEU A 9 -7.73 0.94 -35.01
C LEU A 9 -7.99 1.14 -33.51
N ARG A 10 -7.17 0.52 -32.65
CA ARG A 10 -7.09 0.88 -31.22
C ARG A 10 -5.95 1.88 -31.03
N LYS A 11 -6.31 3.18 -30.95
CA LYS A 11 -5.38 4.28 -30.66
C LYS A 11 -4.66 4.02 -29.33
N ARG A 12 -3.34 3.91 -29.40
CA ARG A 12 -2.40 3.74 -28.29
C ARG A 12 -2.13 5.10 -27.65
N TYR A 13 -2.68 5.35 -26.46
CA TYR A 13 -2.28 6.51 -25.66
C TYR A 13 -0.91 6.24 -25.02
N HIS A 14 0.09 7.04 -25.39
CA HIS A 14 1.39 7.10 -24.75
C HIS A 14 1.24 7.87 -23.43
N ILE A 15 1.54 7.23 -22.30
CA ILE A 15 1.76 7.92 -21.03
C ILE A 15 3.16 7.53 -20.57
N GLN A 16 4.10 8.46 -20.68
CA GLN A 16 5.42 8.34 -20.06
C GLN A 16 5.24 8.38 -18.54
N TYR A 17 5.62 7.30 -17.86
CA TYR A 17 5.70 7.23 -16.40
C TYR A 17 7.17 7.40 -15.99
N ASN A 18 7.41 8.37 -15.11
CA ASN A 18 8.73 8.69 -14.57
C ASN A 18 9.25 7.55 -13.69
N LYS A 19 10.50 7.15 -13.98
CA LYS A 19 11.33 6.21 -13.21
C LYS A 19 11.86 6.93 -11.97
N ASP A 20 11.42 6.53 -10.79
CA ASP A 20 12.23 6.62 -9.57
C ASP A 20 11.93 5.40 -8.68
N ASN A 21 12.73 4.35 -8.95
CA ASN A 21 13.39 3.49 -7.97
C ASN A 21 12.56 2.79 -6.86
N ASP A 22 12.25 1.50 -7.05
CA ASP A 22 12.70 0.45 -6.11
C ASP A 22 12.56 -0.94 -6.76
N TYR A 23 13.61 -1.75 -6.64
CA TYR A 23 13.74 -3.09 -7.22
C TYR A 23 13.23 -4.11 -6.20
N THR A 24 12.16 -4.84 -6.52
CA THR A 24 11.75 -6.04 -5.78
C THR A 24 11.31 -7.14 -6.75
N GLU A 25 12.29 -7.98 -7.07
CA GLU A 25 12.29 -9.45 -7.04
C GLU A 25 10.96 -10.22 -7.17
N GLU A 26 11.00 -11.26 -8.00
CA GLU A 26 9.93 -12.13 -8.49
C GLU A 26 9.10 -12.84 -7.40
N ILE A 27 7.99 -12.24 -6.97
CA ILE A 27 6.70 -12.91 -6.71
C ILE A 27 5.63 -11.92 -7.17
N GLY A 28 4.71 -12.34 -8.06
CA GLY A 28 3.72 -11.47 -8.72
C GLY A 28 2.74 -10.78 -7.76
N ILE A 29 3.20 -9.74 -7.06
CA ILE A 29 2.38 -8.82 -6.32
C ILE A 29 1.95 -7.74 -7.31
N MET A 30 0.74 -7.90 -7.86
CA MET A 30 0.11 -6.84 -8.66
C MET A 30 0.09 -5.55 -7.85
N ASN A 31 0.52 -4.44 -8.46
CA ASN A 31 0.51 -3.15 -7.77
C ASN A 31 -0.94 -2.71 -7.46
N LYS A 32 -1.11 -1.69 -6.59
CA LYS A 32 -2.45 -1.27 -6.14
C LYS A 32 -3.38 -0.86 -7.29
N ARG A 33 -2.82 -0.36 -8.40
CA ARG A 33 -3.60 0.02 -9.59
C ARG A 33 -4.06 -1.23 -10.33
N GLU A 34 -3.17 -2.19 -10.56
CA GLU A 34 -3.50 -3.48 -11.19
C GLU A 34 -4.51 -4.27 -10.36
N THR A 35 -4.32 -4.33 -9.04
CA THR A 35 -5.26 -4.97 -8.12
C THR A 35 -6.65 -4.34 -8.21
N ARG A 36 -6.76 -3.01 -8.32
CA ARG A 36 -8.04 -2.32 -8.52
C ARG A 36 -8.67 -2.63 -9.87
N ILE A 37 -7.89 -2.60 -10.95
CA ILE A 37 -8.37 -2.95 -12.30
C ILE A 37 -8.90 -4.40 -12.31
N ARG A 38 -8.16 -5.33 -11.70
CA ARG A 38 -8.57 -6.73 -11.58
C ARG A 38 -9.90 -6.89 -10.84
N ILE A 39 -10.11 -6.16 -9.74
CA ILE A 39 -11.39 -6.18 -9.01
C ILE A 39 -12.53 -5.72 -9.93
N LEU A 40 -12.34 -4.63 -10.68
CA LEU A 40 -13.35 -4.11 -11.61
C LEU A 40 -13.65 -5.11 -12.72
N ASP A 41 -12.62 -5.70 -13.33
CA ASP A 41 -12.79 -6.72 -14.38
C ASP A 41 -13.57 -7.94 -13.87
N LEU A 42 -13.29 -8.41 -12.66
CA LEU A 42 -14.01 -9.54 -12.04
C LEU A 42 -15.48 -9.19 -11.79
N GLN A 43 -15.76 -7.95 -11.36
CA GLN A 43 -17.14 -7.48 -11.15
C GLN A 43 -17.90 -7.41 -12.48
N ASP A 44 -17.29 -6.83 -13.51
CA ASP A 44 -17.90 -6.67 -14.82
C ASP A 44 -18.18 -8.02 -15.50
N GLN A 45 -17.26 -8.98 -15.39
CA GLN A 45 -17.37 -10.28 -16.04
C GLN A 45 -18.30 -11.26 -15.31
N HIS A 46 -18.37 -11.20 -13.98
CA HIS A 46 -19.02 -12.26 -13.18
C HIS A 46 -20.11 -11.76 -12.25
N CYS A 47 -20.12 -10.48 -11.90
CA CYS A 47 -21.11 -9.93 -10.98
C CYS A 47 -22.24 -9.19 -11.71
N MET A 48 -21.98 -8.59 -12.88
CA MET A 48 -23.01 -7.93 -13.68
C MET A 48 -24.08 -8.94 -14.14
N GLY A 49 -25.28 -8.83 -13.57
CA GLY A 49 -26.38 -9.77 -13.81
C GLY A 49 -26.40 -11.01 -12.89
N CYS A 50 -25.49 -11.09 -11.91
CA CYS A 50 -25.55 -12.13 -10.90
C CYS A 50 -26.84 -12.00 -10.07
N LYS A 51 -27.51 -13.13 -9.81
CA LYS A 51 -28.72 -13.17 -8.95
C LYS A 51 -28.49 -12.63 -7.53
N HIS A 52 -27.24 -12.60 -7.08
CA HIS A 52 -26.83 -12.07 -5.78
C HIS A 52 -26.20 -10.67 -5.86
N TYR A 53 -26.20 -10.00 -7.03
CA TYR A 53 -25.57 -8.70 -7.23
C TYR A 53 -26.09 -7.63 -6.26
N ASN A 54 -27.42 -7.58 -6.08
CA ASN A 54 -28.09 -6.70 -5.11
C ASN A 54 -28.37 -7.40 -3.76
N GLY A 55 -27.82 -8.59 -3.56
CA GLY A 55 -28.09 -9.44 -2.40
C GLY A 55 -27.21 -9.12 -1.20
N VAL A 56 -27.46 -9.83 -0.10
CA VAL A 56 -26.62 -9.77 1.11
C VAL A 56 -25.23 -10.31 0.77
N ARG A 57 -24.19 -9.57 1.18
CA ARG A 57 -22.80 -9.87 0.80
C ARG A 57 -22.23 -11.13 1.45
N THR A 58 -22.92 -11.73 2.42
CA THR A 58 -22.50 -12.96 3.11
C THR A 58 -22.28 -14.11 2.13
N TYR A 59 -23.22 -14.35 1.22
CA TYR A 59 -23.04 -15.37 0.16
C TYR A 59 -21.76 -15.13 -0.68
N CYS A 60 -21.50 -13.88 -1.06
CA CYS A 60 -20.32 -13.54 -1.85
C CYS A 60 -19.00 -13.76 -1.09
N MET A 61 -19.02 -13.56 0.24
CA MET A 61 -17.84 -13.76 1.09
C MET A 61 -17.63 -15.23 1.48
N ASP A 62 -18.71 -15.98 1.67
CA ASP A 62 -18.66 -17.31 2.29
C ASP A 62 -18.73 -18.45 1.26
N ASP A 63 -19.46 -18.26 0.16
CA ASP A 63 -19.77 -19.35 -0.78
C ASP A 63 -19.34 -19.06 -2.23
N CYS A 64 -19.19 -17.79 -2.61
CA CYS A 64 -18.80 -17.41 -3.97
C CYS A 64 -17.28 -17.33 -4.15
N LYS A 65 -16.73 -18.11 -5.09
CA LYS A 65 -15.29 -18.06 -5.41
C LYS A 65 -14.83 -16.67 -5.90
N ILE A 66 -15.58 -16.04 -6.79
CA ILE A 66 -15.26 -14.71 -7.32
C ILE A 66 -15.36 -13.64 -6.21
N GLY A 67 -16.40 -13.74 -5.38
CA GLY A 67 -16.57 -12.82 -4.26
C GLY A 67 -15.44 -12.91 -3.23
N LYS A 68 -14.95 -14.13 -2.94
CA LYS A 68 -13.75 -14.36 -2.12
C LYS A 68 -12.49 -13.74 -2.72
N GLU A 69 -12.27 -13.91 -4.02
CA GLU A 69 -11.11 -13.30 -4.71
C GLU A 69 -11.16 -11.77 -4.66
N ILE A 70 -12.31 -11.17 -4.98
CA ILE A 70 -12.51 -9.72 -4.88
C ILE A 70 -12.28 -9.23 -3.45
N TYR A 71 -12.79 -9.96 -2.44
CA TYR A 71 -12.59 -9.61 -1.04
C TYR A 71 -11.10 -9.63 -0.67
N GLN A 72 -10.37 -10.70 -1.02
CA GLN A 72 -8.94 -10.82 -0.74
C GLN A 72 -8.14 -9.69 -1.41
N LEU A 73 -8.37 -9.43 -2.70
CA LEU A 73 -7.75 -8.31 -3.42
C LEU A 73 -8.07 -6.97 -2.76
N GLY A 74 -9.33 -6.76 -2.35
CA GLY A 74 -9.78 -5.56 -1.65
C GLY A 74 -9.11 -5.38 -0.29
N THR A 75 -8.93 -6.44 0.49
CA THR A 75 -8.22 -6.36 1.77
C THR A 75 -6.78 -5.90 1.59
N GLY A 76 -6.08 -6.42 0.57
CA GLY A 76 -4.72 -6.01 0.22
C GLY A 76 -4.56 -4.52 -0.09
N LEU A 77 -5.62 -3.86 -0.58
CA LEU A 77 -5.64 -2.41 -0.82
C LEU A 77 -5.82 -1.55 0.44
N ILE A 78 -6.34 -2.14 1.53
CA ILE A 78 -6.62 -1.45 2.80
C ILE A 78 -5.43 -1.56 3.77
N PHE A 79 -4.66 -2.66 3.69
CA PHE A 79 -3.58 -2.96 4.64
C PHE A 79 -2.44 -1.93 4.65
N ASP A 80 -2.26 -1.12 3.61
CA ASP A 80 -1.20 -0.11 3.53
C ASP A 80 -1.29 1.03 4.56
N GLU A 81 -2.50 1.41 5.00
CA GLU A 81 -2.63 2.52 5.95
C GLU A 81 -2.25 2.08 7.36
N LYS A 82 -2.61 0.85 7.74
CA LYS A 82 -2.18 0.27 9.02
C LYS A 82 -0.68 -0.05 9.00
N ASP A 83 -0.16 -0.52 7.86
CA ASP A 83 1.26 -0.85 7.72
C ASP A 83 2.15 0.40 7.68
N SER A 84 1.73 1.49 7.01
CA SER A 84 2.45 2.77 7.06
C SER A 84 2.48 3.38 8.46
N LYS A 85 1.34 3.39 9.18
CA LYS A 85 1.29 3.83 10.59
C LYS A 85 2.20 2.96 11.47
N ARG A 86 2.22 1.64 11.26
CA ARG A 86 3.10 0.70 11.98
C ARG A 86 4.57 0.96 11.67
N LYS A 87 4.94 1.14 10.39
CA LYS A 87 6.30 1.46 9.95
C LYS A 87 6.79 2.78 10.55
N VAL A 88 5.96 3.83 10.55
CA VAL A 88 6.27 5.11 11.20
C VAL A 88 6.46 4.92 12.70
N LYS A 89 5.59 4.15 13.37
CA LYS A 89 5.73 3.85 14.79
C LYS A 89 7.06 3.14 15.09
N LEU A 90 7.37 2.07 14.38
CA LEU A 90 8.61 1.30 14.54
C LEU A 90 9.86 2.15 14.28
N LYS A 91 9.83 3.01 13.26
CA LYS A 91 10.91 3.97 12.99
C LYS A 91 11.15 4.88 14.19
N TRP A 92 10.08 5.44 14.76
CA TRP A 92 10.18 6.30 15.93
C TRP A 92 10.58 5.55 17.19
N ASP A 93 10.15 4.31 17.36
CA ASP A 93 10.59 3.45 18.48
C ASP A 93 12.12 3.29 18.46
N SER A 94 12.70 3.00 17.29
CA SER A 94 14.16 2.92 17.11
C SER A 94 14.87 4.25 17.37
N ILE A 95 14.35 5.36 16.84
CA ILE A 95 14.91 6.70 17.07
C ILE A 95 14.90 7.04 18.57
N CYS A 96 13.80 6.78 19.28
CA CYS A 96 13.69 7.03 20.71
C CYS A 96 14.67 6.17 21.53
N GLN A 97 14.84 4.90 21.18
CA GLN A 97 15.85 4.04 21.82
C GLN A 97 17.27 4.58 21.65
N GLN A 98 17.64 5.00 20.44
CA GLN A 98 18.95 5.61 20.18
C GLN A 98 19.12 6.94 20.94
N ALA A 99 18.05 7.73 21.03
CA ALA A 99 18.05 8.98 21.78
C ALA A 99 18.32 8.75 23.27
N LEU A 100 17.74 7.71 23.88
CA LEU A 100 18.02 7.35 25.28
C LEU A 100 19.48 6.99 25.51
N VAL A 101 20.08 6.18 24.62
CA VAL A 101 21.50 5.82 24.70
C VAL A 101 22.39 7.06 24.65
N LEU A 102 22.10 7.99 23.75
CA LEU A 102 22.86 9.25 23.64
C LEU A 102 22.60 10.17 24.84
N ARG A 103 21.38 10.16 25.39
CA ARG A 103 21.02 10.94 26.57
C ARG A 103 21.78 10.46 27.81
N ASN A 104 21.91 9.15 27.98
CA ASN A 104 22.70 8.53 29.06
C ASN A 104 24.19 8.87 28.95
N LYS A 105 24.69 9.15 27.73
CA LYS A 105 26.05 9.68 27.51
C LYS A 105 26.19 11.17 27.77
N GLY A 106 25.13 11.85 28.23
CA GLY A 106 25.14 13.29 28.57
C GLY A 106 24.80 14.24 27.42
N TYR A 107 24.38 13.75 26.25
CA TYR A 107 24.09 14.61 25.10
C TYR A 107 22.80 15.42 25.34
N THR A 108 22.77 16.66 24.83
CA THR A 108 21.56 17.50 24.82
C THR A 108 20.59 17.04 23.73
N TYR A 109 19.28 17.25 23.94
CA TYR A 109 18.28 16.90 22.92
C TYR A 109 18.51 17.58 21.56
N GLN A 110 19.09 18.79 21.55
CA GLN A 110 19.50 19.49 20.34
C GLN A 110 20.56 18.69 19.57
N LYS A 111 21.62 18.26 20.24
CA LYS A 111 22.71 17.48 19.64
C LYS A 111 22.23 16.10 19.18
N ILE A 112 21.38 15.45 19.98
CA ILE A 112 20.79 14.15 19.65
C ILE A 112 19.92 14.25 18.39
N ALA A 113 19.05 15.26 18.33
CA ALA A 113 18.15 15.45 17.21
C ALA A 113 18.91 15.66 15.89
N ASN A 114 19.97 16.47 15.92
CA ASN A 114 20.87 16.67 14.79
C ASN A 114 21.56 15.37 14.36
N GLN A 115 22.04 14.55 15.33
CA GLN A 115 22.69 13.27 15.04
C GLN A 115 21.72 12.22 14.47
N LEU A 116 20.46 12.23 14.89
CA LEU A 116 19.41 11.31 14.42
C LEU A 116 18.64 11.84 13.20
N GLY A 117 19.02 12.99 12.66
CA GLY A 117 18.39 13.59 11.47
C GLY A 117 16.92 13.95 11.67
N CYS A 118 16.54 14.38 12.88
CA CYS A 118 15.16 14.77 13.19
C CYS A 118 15.11 16.12 13.92
N HIS A 119 13.93 16.73 13.99
CA HIS A 119 13.76 18.00 14.70
C HIS A 119 13.63 17.79 16.21
N ALA A 120 14.30 18.62 17.02
CA ALA A 120 14.32 18.45 18.48
C ALA A 120 12.92 18.49 19.13
N SER A 121 12.01 19.31 18.59
CA SER A 121 10.62 19.35 19.03
C SER A 121 9.86 18.05 18.73
N SER A 122 10.12 17.44 17.56
CA SER A 122 9.52 16.15 17.18
C SER A 122 10.04 15.04 18.07
N LEU A 123 11.35 15.01 18.33
CA LEU A 123 11.97 14.03 19.21
C LEU A 123 11.37 14.08 20.62
N ARG A 124 11.27 15.27 21.23
CA ARG A 124 10.65 15.43 22.56
C ARG A 124 9.20 14.96 22.59
N LYS A 125 8.40 15.32 21.56
CA LYS A 125 7.02 14.88 21.46
C LYS A 125 6.91 13.35 21.38
N GLN A 126 7.76 12.71 20.59
CA GLN A 126 7.75 11.25 20.37
C GLN A 126 8.26 10.47 21.60
N LEU A 127 9.19 11.03 22.38
CA LEU A 127 9.61 10.50 23.67
C LEU A 127 8.48 10.57 24.71
N ASN A 128 7.86 11.74 24.88
CA ASN A 128 6.73 11.91 25.79
C ASN A 128 5.56 10.97 25.46
N GLN A 129 5.25 10.78 24.17
CA GLN A 129 4.21 9.85 23.72
C GLN A 129 4.48 8.39 24.10
N ARG A 130 5.75 8.04 24.39
CA ARG A 130 6.20 6.71 24.78
C ARG A 130 6.47 6.58 26.27
N GLY A 131 6.28 7.65 27.05
CA GLY A 131 6.61 7.69 28.48
C GLY A 131 8.11 7.63 28.77
N LEU A 132 8.92 8.14 27.85
CA LEU A 132 10.40 8.19 27.93
C LEU A 132 10.91 9.59 28.24
#